data_AF-A0A662UHC2-F1
#
_entry.id   AF-A0A662UHC2-F1
#
_cell.length_a   1.000
_cell.length_b   1.000
_cell.length_c   1.000
_cell.angle_alpha   90.00
_cell.angle_beta   90.00
_cell.angle_gamma   90.00
#
_symmetry.space_group_name_H-M   'P 1'
#
loop_
_entity.id
_entity.type
_entity.pdbx_description
1 polymer ?
#
loop_
_entity_poly.entity_id
_entity_poly.type
_entity_poly.pdbx_seq_one_letter_code
_entity_poly.pdbx_strand_id
1 'polypeptide(L)'
;MAKLYIADTLIGSFALDEEGNIVVSAMYPKDIGKLVEELANLEQSKPSSALRKLVEELSSKFKPEETMVVIEDPDVGKFFSEKGFKVEVQGGAAPIIAFRDKLPEIAVKLEFAKSEEEYKEFVHRLGVELTRRKLRGYAQKRDLLAIQAIRAIDDIDKTLNLFAARLREWYSIHFPELDDLVKEHDEYARIVAEIGLRDDMDVEVLKKLGISEGKAKRVLEVAKKSIGADLSEMDVRMLQKFAGIWLDLHSLRQELTEYVAHVMREVAPNITALVGPLLGARLLSLAGSLEELAKLPASTIQVLGAEKALFRALRTGGKPPKHGVIFQFPEIRRSPRWQRGKIARALATKLAIAARVDYFTGRYIGDELKKKLMERIEEIKKLYPKPPKREEKEKRERKVKRRGGRRRRRR
;
A
#
# COMPACT_ATOMS: atom_id res chain seq x y z
N MET A 1 28.10 42.65 17.08
CA MET A 1 26.78 42.02 17.08
C MET A 1 26.87 40.82 18.00
N ALA A 2 25.95 40.68 18.95
CA ALA A 2 25.93 39.50 19.82
C ALA A 2 25.54 38.29 18.98
N LYS A 3 26.31 37.19 19.07
CA LYS A 3 26.01 35.94 18.39
C LYS A 3 25.54 34.92 19.42
N LEU A 4 24.32 34.42 19.23
CA LEU A 4 23.68 33.46 20.14
C LEU A 4 23.34 32.19 19.38
N TYR A 5 23.55 31.04 20.02
CA TYR A 5 23.26 29.73 19.45
C TYR A 5 22.03 29.13 20.13
N ILE A 6 21.01 28.76 19.36
CA ILE A 6 19.77 28.21 19.92
C ILE A 6 19.83 26.70 19.91
N ALA A 7 19.72 26.10 21.09
CA ALA A 7 19.60 24.67 21.27
C ALA A 7 18.19 24.34 21.77
N ASP A 8 17.35 23.78 20.90
CA ASP A 8 16.09 23.16 21.32
C ASP A 8 16.33 21.68 21.65
N THR A 9 15.92 21.26 22.84
CA THR A 9 16.25 19.95 23.43
C THR A 9 15.04 19.33 24.11
N LEU A 10 15.17 18.13 24.69
CA LEU A 10 14.05 17.46 25.38
C LEU A 10 13.64 18.13 26.70
N ILE A 11 14.51 18.93 27.31
CA ILE A 11 14.25 19.57 28.62
C ILE A 11 13.81 21.03 28.48
N GLY A 12 14.08 21.66 27.34
CA GLY A 12 13.76 23.05 27.08
C GLY A 12 14.46 23.59 25.83
N SER A 13 14.20 24.86 25.56
CA SER A 13 14.89 25.64 24.55
C SER A 13 15.89 26.58 25.22
N PHE A 14 17.10 26.67 24.69
CA PHE A 14 18.22 27.41 25.28
C PHE A 14 18.85 28.35 24.27
N ALA A 15 19.29 29.51 24.75
CA ALA A 15 20.15 30.43 24.03
C ALA A 15 21.53 30.42 24.67
N LEU A 16 22.53 30.10 23.86
CA LEU A 16 23.91 29.91 24.28
C LEU A 16 24.79 31.03 23.70
N ASP A 17 25.86 31.39 24.40
CA ASP A 17 26.92 32.23 23.83
C ASP A 17 27.91 31.41 22.97
N GLU A 18 28.97 32.05 22.47
CA GLU A 18 30.02 31.40 21.67
C GLU A 18 30.83 30.35 22.46
N GLU A 19 30.83 30.42 23.78
CA GLU A 19 31.53 29.48 24.68
C GLU A 19 30.63 28.30 25.09
N GLY A 20 29.33 28.37 24.77
CA GLY A 20 28.33 27.36 25.11
C GLY A 20 27.69 27.56 26.49
N ASN A 21 27.85 28.73 27.10
CA ASN A 21 27.17 29.07 28.36
C ASN A 21 25.72 29.49 28.10
N ILE A 22 24.84 29.17 29.05
CA ILE A 22 23.41 29.50 28.95
C ILE A 22 23.21 30.99 29.26
N VAL A 23 22.70 31.73 28.27
CA VAL A 23 22.33 33.14 28.39
C VAL A 23 20.85 33.27 28.78
N VAL A 24 19.99 32.48 28.13
CA VAL A 24 18.55 32.40 28.39
C VAL A 24 18.11 30.94 28.24
N SER A 25 17.18 30.50 29.08
CA SER A 25 16.63 29.15 29.05
C SER A 25 15.14 29.18 29.32
N ALA A 26 14.37 28.46 28.53
CA ALA A 26 12.96 28.20 28.78
C ALA A 26 12.75 26.69 28.88
N MET A 27 12.32 26.22 30.04
CA MET A 27 12.13 24.80 30.31
C MET A 27 10.76 24.30 29.84
N TYR A 28 10.72 23.06 29.37
CA TYR A 28 9.47 22.35 29.13
C TYR A 28 8.76 21.95 30.44
N PRO A 29 7.43 21.72 30.38
CA PRO A 29 6.73 21.04 31.46
C PRO A 29 7.36 19.66 31.71
N LYS A 30 7.53 19.29 33.00
CA LYS A 30 7.97 17.93 33.39
C LYS A 30 6.91 16.85 33.12
N ASP A 31 5.69 17.26 32.80
CA ASP A 31 4.60 16.35 32.44
C ASP A 31 4.85 15.72 31.07
N ILE A 32 5.03 14.40 31.05
CA ILE A 32 5.33 13.64 29.82
C ILE A 32 4.20 13.79 28.80
N GLY A 33 2.93 13.83 29.23
CA GLY A 33 1.78 13.95 28.33
C GLY A 33 1.83 15.25 27.53
N LYS A 34 1.99 16.38 28.21
CA LYS A 34 2.15 17.71 27.58
C LYS A 34 3.40 17.79 26.73
N LEU A 35 4.52 17.24 27.19
CA LEU A 35 5.76 17.27 26.43
C LEU A 35 5.66 16.46 25.13
N VAL A 36 5.02 15.30 25.15
CA VAL A 36 4.75 14.51 23.94
C VAL A 36 3.89 15.30 22.95
N GLU A 37 2.93 16.11 23.42
CA GLU A 37 2.13 17.00 22.56
C GLU A 37 2.96 18.12 21.95
N GLU A 38 3.81 18.77 22.75
CA GLU A 38 4.68 19.83 22.28
C GLU A 38 5.73 19.33 21.27
N LEU A 39 6.33 18.16 21.53
CA LEU A 39 7.26 17.53 20.59
C LEU A 39 6.56 17.10 19.29
N ALA A 40 5.33 16.61 19.36
CA ALA A 40 4.55 16.28 18.16
C ALA A 40 4.18 17.54 17.34
N ASN A 41 3.99 18.69 18.01
CA ASN A 41 3.73 19.97 17.35
C ASN A 41 4.98 20.51 16.64
N LEU A 42 6.17 20.32 17.22
CA LEU A 42 7.43 20.69 16.58
C LEU A 42 7.63 19.99 15.22
N GLU A 43 7.23 18.72 15.10
CA GLU A 43 7.27 18.00 13.81
C GLU A 43 6.31 18.58 12.75
N GLN A 44 5.31 19.36 13.16
CA GLN A 44 4.39 20.08 12.27
C GLN A 44 4.84 21.53 12.04
N SER A 45 6.11 21.84 12.30
CA SER A 45 6.67 23.20 12.24
C SER A 45 5.92 24.21 13.12
N LYS A 46 5.29 23.77 14.21
CA LYS A 46 4.66 24.66 15.20
C LYS A 46 5.63 24.88 16.37
N PRO A 47 5.84 26.13 16.81
CA PRO A 47 6.78 26.42 17.88
C PRO A 47 6.22 25.93 19.20
N SER A 48 7.07 25.27 19.97
CA SER A 48 6.75 24.75 21.28
C SER A 48 6.56 25.87 22.32
N SER A 49 6.03 25.54 23.51
CA SER A 49 5.80 26.55 24.55
C SER A 49 7.13 27.12 25.08
N ALA A 50 8.15 26.27 25.20
CA ALA A 50 9.50 26.66 25.60
C ALA A 50 10.12 27.60 24.57
N LEU A 51 10.02 27.28 23.28
CA LEU A 51 10.60 28.10 22.21
C LEU A 51 9.97 29.50 22.18
N ARG A 52 8.65 29.61 22.36
CA ARG A 52 7.97 30.91 22.43
C ARG A 52 8.46 31.76 23.59
N LYS A 53 8.55 31.17 24.79
CA LYS A 53 9.07 31.86 25.98
C LYS A 53 10.51 32.31 25.80
N LEU A 54 11.34 31.46 25.19
CA LEU A 54 12.73 31.78 24.91
C LEU A 54 12.84 33.01 24.00
N VAL A 55 12.05 33.07 22.93
CA VAL A 55 12.03 34.19 21.99
C VAL A 55 11.57 35.48 22.67
N GLU A 56 10.55 35.43 23.53
CA GLU A 56 10.06 36.58 24.29
C GLU A 56 11.09 37.12 25.29
N GLU A 57 11.73 36.23 26.04
CA GLU A 57 12.80 36.60 26.98
C GLU A 57 14.02 37.17 26.27
N LEU A 58 14.41 36.60 25.13
CA LEU A 58 15.49 37.13 24.30
C LEU A 58 15.18 38.51 23.76
N SER A 59 13.94 38.73 23.29
CA SER A 59 13.49 40.03 22.78
C SER A 59 13.50 41.12 23.86
N SER A 60 13.36 40.73 25.12
CA SER A 60 13.38 41.65 26.26
C SER A 60 14.80 41.99 26.72
N LYS A 61 15.75 41.05 26.58
CA LYS A 61 17.15 41.21 27.02
C LYS A 61 18.07 41.77 25.95
N PHE A 62 17.78 41.52 24.68
CA PHE A 62 18.62 41.89 23.56
C PHE A 62 17.82 42.65 22.50
N LYS A 63 18.48 43.59 21.83
CA LYS A 63 17.89 44.24 20.65
C LYS A 63 17.91 43.25 19.48
N PRO A 64 16.75 42.88 18.91
CA PRO A 64 16.70 41.87 17.84
C PRO A 64 17.56 42.23 16.62
N GLU A 65 17.58 43.51 16.23
CA GLU A 65 18.28 44.00 15.04
C GLU A 65 19.81 43.92 15.11
N GLU A 66 20.36 43.92 16.33
CA GLU A 66 21.79 43.89 16.63
C GLU A 66 22.29 42.49 17.04
N THR A 67 21.38 41.51 17.09
CA THR A 67 21.64 40.14 17.58
C THR A 67 21.49 39.13 16.44
N MET A 68 22.53 38.32 16.26
CA MET A 68 22.54 37.20 15.32
C MET A 68 22.24 35.90 16.07
N VAL A 69 21.28 35.14 15.57
CA VAL A 69 20.82 33.89 16.16
C VAL A 69 21.16 32.74 15.21
N VAL A 70 21.99 31.81 15.68
CA VAL A 70 22.39 30.61 14.96
C VAL A 70 21.47 29.46 15.35
N ILE A 71 20.89 28.81 14.35
CA ILE A 71 19.92 27.72 14.53
C ILE A 71 20.22 26.56 13.57
N GLU A 72 19.76 25.36 13.93
CA GLU A 72 19.92 24.17 13.08
C GLU A 72 18.72 23.93 12.15
N ASP A 73 17.51 24.28 12.59
CA ASP A 73 16.27 24.06 11.84
C ASP A 73 15.76 25.37 11.19
N PRO A 74 15.66 25.46 9.86
CA PRO A 74 15.12 26.62 9.16
C PRO A 74 13.70 27.02 9.60
N ASP A 75 12.84 26.07 9.97
CA ASP A 75 11.47 26.36 10.37
C ASP A 75 11.42 27.06 11.73
N VAL A 76 12.30 26.67 12.65
CA VAL A 76 12.49 27.38 13.92
C VAL A 76 12.94 28.83 13.69
N GLY A 77 13.73 29.06 12.64
CA GLY A 77 14.24 30.39 12.29
C GLY A 77 13.19 31.40 11.91
N LYS A 78 12.11 30.95 11.28
CA LYS A 78 11.00 31.83 10.90
C LYS A 78 10.46 32.58 12.12
N PHE A 79 10.37 31.92 13.28
CA PHE A 79 9.86 32.54 14.52
C PHE A 79 10.79 33.62 15.08
N PHE A 80 12.10 33.45 14.95
CA PHE A 80 13.07 34.48 15.36
C PHE A 80 13.08 35.65 14.36
N SER A 81 12.99 35.36 13.06
CA SER A 81 12.88 36.39 12.02
C SER A 81 11.61 37.24 12.16
N GLU A 82 10.47 36.63 12.51
CA GLU A 82 9.21 37.35 12.78
C GLU A 82 9.34 38.38 13.92
N LYS A 83 10.25 38.15 14.86
CA LYS A 83 10.55 39.06 15.98
C LYS A 83 11.70 40.03 15.69
N GLY A 84 12.24 40.03 14.46
CA GLY A 84 13.26 40.97 14.02
C GLY A 84 14.70 40.54 14.26
N PHE A 85 14.95 39.29 14.68
CA PHE A 85 16.31 38.76 14.82
C PHE A 85 16.94 38.45 13.46
N LYS A 86 18.24 38.67 13.34
CA LYS A 86 19.02 38.14 12.21
C LYS A 86 19.30 36.66 12.42
N VAL A 87 18.86 35.82 11.49
CA VAL A 87 18.96 34.36 11.61
C VAL A 87 20.02 33.80 10.68
N GLU A 88 20.91 32.98 11.22
CA GLU A 88 21.89 32.18 10.49
C GLU A 88 21.56 30.70 10.69
N VAL A 89 21.35 29.95 9.61
CA VAL A 89 21.09 28.51 9.69
C VAL A 89 22.41 27.77 9.54
N GLN A 90 22.88 27.14 10.63
CA GLN A 90 24.10 26.35 10.67
C GLN A 90 23.85 25.07 11.48
N GLY A 91 23.82 23.93 10.79
CA GLY A 91 23.75 22.62 11.45
C GLY A 91 25.07 22.27 12.14
N GLY A 92 25.01 21.73 13.36
CA GLY A 92 26.19 21.21 14.06
C GLY A 92 27.16 22.28 14.54
N ALA A 93 26.66 23.44 14.96
CA ALA A 93 27.51 24.46 15.57
C ALA A 93 28.18 23.92 16.86
N ALA A 94 29.48 24.16 17.02
CA ALA A 94 30.27 23.62 18.13
C ALA A 94 29.69 23.92 19.53
N PRO A 95 29.17 25.13 19.82
CA PRO A 95 28.55 25.42 21.12
C PRO A 95 27.29 24.56 21.39
N ILE A 96 26.50 24.26 20.36
CA ILE A 96 25.29 23.44 20.48
C ILE A 96 25.66 21.98 20.74
N ILE A 97 26.70 21.46 20.07
CA ILE A 97 27.20 20.09 20.28
C ILE A 97 27.73 19.93 21.71
N ALA A 98 28.61 20.84 22.14
CA ALA A 98 29.18 20.81 23.48
C ALA A 98 28.11 20.94 24.58
N PHE A 99 27.06 21.72 24.34
CA PHE A 99 25.90 21.81 25.23
C PHE A 99 25.12 20.50 25.31
N ARG A 100 24.89 19.83 24.18
CA ARG A 100 24.17 18.54 24.13
C ARG A 100 24.90 17.42 24.85
N ASP A 101 26.22 17.39 24.80
CA ASP A 101 27.02 16.39 25.52
C ASP A 101 26.88 16.52 27.04
N LYS A 102 26.65 17.75 27.53
CA LYS A 102 26.48 18.07 28.96
C LYS A 102 25.01 18.11 29.40
N LEU A 103 24.06 17.74 28.55
CA LEU A 103 22.62 17.79 28.86
C LEU A 103 22.23 17.05 30.17
N PRO A 104 22.77 15.85 30.49
CA PRO A 104 22.46 15.19 31.76
C PRO A 104 22.89 16.03 32.97
N GLU A 105 24.10 16.58 32.95
CA GLU A 105 24.62 17.44 34.02
C GLU A 105 23.80 18.74 34.13
N ILE A 106 23.47 19.35 32.99
CA ILE A 106 22.70 20.59 32.92
C ILE A 106 21.27 20.37 33.41
N ALA A 107 20.66 19.23 33.10
CA ALA A 107 19.33 18.87 33.60
C ALA A 107 19.31 18.78 35.13
N VAL A 108 20.40 18.31 35.76
CA VAL A 108 20.53 18.31 37.23
C VAL A 108 20.76 19.72 37.75
N LYS A 109 21.65 20.51 37.13
CA LYS A 109 21.93 21.91 37.53
C LYS A 109 20.70 22.82 37.46
N LEU A 110 19.81 22.58 36.50
CA LEU A 110 18.57 23.32 36.31
C LEU A 110 17.39 22.76 37.12
N GLU A 111 17.67 21.84 38.05
CA GLU A 111 16.66 21.16 38.89
C GLU A 111 15.56 20.47 38.08
N PHE A 112 15.84 20.10 36.82
CA PHE A 112 14.90 19.37 35.99
C PHE A 112 14.79 17.92 36.47
N ALA A 113 15.92 17.29 36.77
CA ALA A 113 16.04 15.96 37.37
C ALA A 113 16.92 16.01 38.63
N LYS A 114 16.72 15.10 39.58
CA LYS A 114 17.54 15.02 40.82
C LYS A 114 18.88 14.34 40.58
N SER A 115 18.98 13.52 39.54
CA SER A 115 20.22 12.86 39.13
C SER A 115 20.27 12.68 37.61
N GLU A 116 21.47 12.44 37.07
CA GLU A 116 21.62 12.07 35.66
C GLU A 116 20.87 10.77 35.32
N GLU A 117 20.71 9.88 36.30
CA GLU A 117 20.02 8.61 36.13
C GLU A 117 18.50 8.82 36.02
N GLU A 118 17.93 9.72 36.84
CA GLU A 118 16.53 10.13 36.70
C GLU A 118 16.28 10.83 35.34
N TYR A 119 17.23 11.65 34.88
CA TYR A 119 17.15 12.26 33.54
C TYR A 119 17.14 11.20 32.43
N LYS A 120 18.03 10.20 32.49
CA LYS A 120 18.07 9.10 31.52
C LYS A 120 16.77 8.29 31.53
N GLU A 121 16.21 8.00 32.71
CA GLU A 121 14.92 7.33 32.83
C GLU A 121 13.77 8.18 32.27
N PHE A 122 13.77 9.49 32.52
CA PHE A 122 12.81 10.42 31.94
C PHE A 122 12.88 10.42 30.42
N VAL A 123 14.07 10.55 29.84
CA VAL A 123 14.27 10.52 28.38
C VAL A 123 13.81 9.19 27.79
N HIS A 124 14.11 8.07 28.45
CA HIS A 124 13.64 6.76 28.01
C HIS A 124 12.11 6.68 28.00
N ARG A 125 11.44 7.07 29.10
CA ARG A 125 9.98 7.07 29.19
C ARG A 125 9.34 7.98 28.13
N LEU A 126 9.87 9.18 27.95
CA LEU A 126 9.43 10.12 26.92
C LEU A 126 9.58 9.52 25.51
N GLY A 127 10.72 8.89 25.22
CA GLY A 127 10.98 8.23 23.94
C GLY A 127 9.99 7.09 23.66
N VAL A 128 9.67 6.27 24.67
CA VAL A 128 8.65 5.21 24.56
C VAL A 128 7.28 5.80 24.27
N GLU A 129 6.87 6.84 25.00
CA GLU A 129 5.53 7.41 24.85
C GLU A 129 5.36 8.18 23.53
N LEU A 130 6.38 8.92 23.10
CA LEU A 130 6.42 9.55 21.78
C LEU A 130 6.32 8.51 20.66
N THR A 131 7.07 7.40 20.78
CA THR A 131 7.02 6.29 19.83
C THR A 131 5.64 5.64 19.79
N ARG A 132 5.02 5.39 20.94
CA ARG A 132 3.64 4.87 21.02
C ARG A 132 2.65 5.81 20.34
N ARG A 133 2.75 7.12 20.56
CA ARG A 133 1.87 8.10 19.91
C ARG A 133 2.03 8.07 18.39
N LYS A 134 3.26 8.03 17.89
CA LYS A 134 3.54 7.91 16.45
C LYS A 134 3.00 6.60 15.87
N LEU A 135 3.19 5.48 16.56
CA LEU A 135 2.65 4.18 16.15
C LEU A 135 1.12 4.17 16.10
N ARG A 136 0.45 4.78 17.09
CA ARG A 136 -1.02 4.95 17.07
C ARG A 136 -1.47 5.78 15.87
N GLY A 137 -0.79 6.90 15.59
CA GLY A 137 -1.08 7.72 14.40
C GLY A 137 -0.91 6.96 13.09
N TYR A 138 0.11 6.12 12.97
CA TYR A 138 0.30 5.26 11.81
C TYR A 138 -0.80 4.18 11.68
N ALA A 139 -1.14 3.51 12.79
CA ALA A 139 -2.16 2.47 12.81
C ALA A 139 -3.58 3.01 12.52
N GLN A 140 -3.82 4.30 12.76
CA GLN A 140 -5.08 4.98 12.45
C GLN A 140 -5.25 5.32 10.96
N LYS A 141 -4.20 5.16 10.13
CA LYS A 141 -4.32 5.43 8.69
C LYS A 141 -5.30 4.43 8.06
N ARG A 142 -6.40 4.94 7.48
CA ARG A 142 -7.49 4.13 6.92
C ARG A 142 -7.10 3.35 5.66
N ASP A 143 -6.06 3.78 4.94
CA ASP A 143 -5.53 3.06 3.78
C ASP A 143 -5.03 1.66 4.13
N LEU A 144 -4.51 1.46 5.35
CA LEU A 144 -4.09 0.15 5.85
C LEU A 144 -5.25 -0.85 5.87
N LEU A 145 -6.47 -0.41 6.20
CA LEU A 145 -7.65 -1.29 6.22
C LEU A 145 -7.99 -1.76 4.80
N ALA A 146 -7.95 -0.87 3.80
CA ALA A 146 -8.15 -1.25 2.41
C ALA A 146 -7.08 -2.23 1.91
N ILE A 147 -5.82 -2.04 2.34
CA ILE A 147 -4.69 -2.92 2.00
C ILE A 147 -4.88 -4.32 2.58
N GLN A 148 -5.27 -4.44 3.85
CA GLN A 148 -5.49 -5.75 4.46
C GLN A 148 -6.70 -6.46 3.86
N ALA A 149 -7.80 -5.72 3.62
CA ALA A 149 -9.00 -6.30 3.03
C ALA A 149 -8.76 -6.81 1.59
N ILE A 150 -8.01 -6.10 0.74
CA ILE A 150 -7.69 -6.61 -0.60
C ILE A 150 -6.75 -7.82 -0.57
N ARG A 151 -5.83 -7.91 0.39
CA ARG A 151 -4.99 -9.11 0.59
C ARG A 151 -5.85 -10.30 1.01
N ALA A 152 -6.80 -10.09 1.93
CA ALA A 152 -7.75 -11.11 2.32
C ALA A 152 -8.60 -11.59 1.12
N ILE A 153 -9.09 -10.67 0.28
CA ILE A 153 -9.79 -11.04 -0.97
C ILE A 153 -8.89 -11.88 -1.88
N ASP A 154 -7.63 -11.49 -2.08
CA ASP A 154 -6.68 -12.23 -2.92
C ASP A 154 -6.40 -13.64 -2.37
N ASP A 155 -6.39 -13.82 -1.06
CA ASP A 155 -6.20 -15.13 -0.41
C ASP A 155 -7.48 -15.97 -0.43
N ILE A 156 -8.64 -15.36 -0.27
CA ILE A 156 -9.95 -16.03 -0.44
C ILE A 156 -10.12 -16.48 -1.90
N ASP A 157 -9.81 -15.64 -2.90
CA ASP A 157 -9.89 -16.01 -4.31
C ASP A 157 -9.00 -17.24 -4.62
N LYS A 158 -7.79 -17.33 -4.06
CA LYS A 158 -6.94 -18.54 -4.19
C LYS A 158 -7.58 -19.76 -3.53
N THR A 159 -8.13 -19.56 -2.33
CA THR A 159 -8.72 -20.63 -1.52
C THR A 159 -10.01 -21.17 -2.17
N LEU A 160 -10.88 -20.30 -2.66
CA LEU A 160 -12.08 -20.65 -3.41
C LEU A 160 -11.74 -21.47 -4.65
N ASN A 161 -10.69 -21.11 -5.39
CA ASN A 161 -10.26 -21.90 -6.56
C ASN A 161 -9.75 -23.30 -6.14
N LEU A 162 -8.96 -23.39 -5.07
CA LEU A 162 -8.45 -24.66 -4.56
C LEU A 162 -9.60 -25.56 -4.07
N PHE A 163 -10.53 -24.99 -3.32
CA PHE A 163 -11.67 -25.72 -2.77
C PHE A 163 -12.65 -26.11 -3.88
N ALA A 164 -12.87 -25.27 -4.89
CA ALA A 164 -13.71 -25.61 -6.04
C ALA A 164 -13.15 -26.83 -6.80
N ALA A 165 -11.84 -26.85 -7.06
CA ALA A 165 -11.18 -27.99 -7.69
C ALA A 165 -11.31 -29.26 -6.83
N ARG A 166 -11.06 -29.16 -5.51
CA ARG A 166 -11.19 -30.29 -4.58
C ARG A 166 -12.62 -30.81 -4.48
N LEU A 167 -13.61 -29.92 -4.40
CA LEU A 167 -15.03 -30.28 -4.33
C LEU A 167 -15.47 -31.00 -5.60
N ARG A 168 -15.03 -30.53 -6.77
CA ARG A 168 -15.31 -31.18 -8.06
C ARG A 168 -14.70 -32.57 -8.10
N GLU A 169 -13.40 -32.69 -7.86
CA GLU A 169 -12.72 -34.00 -7.83
C GLU A 169 -13.38 -34.98 -6.85
N TRP A 170 -13.79 -34.52 -5.67
CA TRP A 170 -14.40 -35.38 -4.65
C TRP A 170 -15.82 -35.78 -5.01
N TYR A 171 -16.67 -34.82 -5.42
CA TYR A 171 -18.05 -35.11 -5.79
C TYR A 171 -18.16 -35.91 -7.10
N SER A 172 -17.19 -35.79 -8.02
CA SER A 172 -17.12 -36.59 -9.24
C SER A 172 -16.96 -38.10 -9.00
N ILE A 173 -16.61 -38.53 -7.79
CA ILE A 173 -16.68 -39.96 -7.42
C ILE A 173 -18.14 -40.45 -7.49
N HIS A 174 -19.09 -39.58 -7.13
CA HIS A 174 -20.53 -39.87 -7.08
C HIS A 174 -21.28 -39.46 -8.34
N PHE A 175 -20.92 -38.32 -8.92
CA PHE A 175 -21.57 -37.78 -10.11
C PHE A 175 -20.57 -37.04 -11.02
N PRO A 176 -19.74 -37.78 -11.78
CA PRO A 176 -18.66 -37.22 -12.60
C PRO A 176 -19.14 -36.29 -13.72
N GLU A 177 -20.30 -36.58 -14.31
CA GLU A 177 -20.84 -35.82 -15.44
C GLU A 177 -21.31 -34.42 -15.05
N LEU A 178 -21.54 -34.15 -13.76
CA LEU A 178 -21.91 -32.82 -13.28
C LEU A 178 -20.81 -31.78 -13.54
N ASP A 179 -19.54 -32.19 -13.52
CA ASP A 179 -18.38 -31.31 -13.72
C ASP A 179 -18.42 -30.59 -15.08
N ASP A 180 -18.77 -31.34 -16.14
CA ASP A 180 -18.89 -30.82 -17.50
C ASP A 180 -20.18 -30.01 -17.71
N LEU A 181 -21.27 -30.40 -17.05
CA LEU A 181 -22.57 -29.74 -17.19
C LEU A 181 -22.59 -28.38 -16.48
N VAL A 182 -21.91 -28.25 -15.34
CA VAL A 182 -21.93 -27.04 -14.49
C VAL A 182 -20.54 -26.45 -14.40
N LYS A 183 -20.25 -25.48 -15.28
CA LYS A 183 -18.93 -24.81 -15.33
C LYS A 183 -18.69 -23.82 -14.20
N GLU A 184 -19.72 -23.12 -13.75
CA GLU A 184 -19.59 -22.12 -12.69
C GLU A 184 -19.42 -22.82 -11.33
N HIS A 185 -18.40 -22.41 -10.57
CA HIS A 185 -18.07 -23.02 -9.28
C HIS A 185 -19.16 -22.77 -8.23
N ASP A 186 -19.76 -21.58 -8.25
CA ASP A 186 -20.85 -21.22 -7.34
C ASP A 186 -22.10 -22.08 -7.54
N GLU A 187 -22.54 -22.24 -8.79
CA GLU A 187 -23.66 -23.13 -9.11
C GLU A 187 -23.38 -24.57 -8.67
N TYR A 188 -22.15 -25.07 -8.93
CA TYR A 188 -21.75 -26.42 -8.55
C TYR A 188 -21.77 -26.61 -7.03
N ALA A 189 -21.20 -25.66 -6.28
CA ALA A 189 -21.17 -25.71 -4.82
C ALA A 189 -22.58 -25.66 -4.23
N ARG A 190 -23.49 -24.83 -4.77
CA ARG A 190 -24.90 -24.78 -4.34
C ARG A 190 -25.64 -26.09 -4.55
N ILE A 191 -25.44 -26.77 -5.70
CA ILE A 191 -26.03 -28.10 -5.96
C ILE A 191 -25.53 -29.10 -4.92
N VAL A 192 -24.22 -29.18 -4.71
CA VAL A 192 -23.64 -30.18 -3.80
C VAL A 192 -24.03 -29.90 -2.35
N ALA A 193 -24.06 -28.62 -1.92
CA ALA A 193 -24.43 -28.24 -0.56
C ALA A 193 -25.90 -28.54 -0.24
N GLU A 194 -26.82 -28.19 -1.13
CA GLU A 194 -28.27 -28.24 -0.86
C GLU A 194 -28.88 -29.61 -1.16
N ILE A 195 -28.41 -30.31 -2.21
CA ILE A 195 -29.00 -31.58 -2.64
C ILE A 195 -28.20 -32.78 -2.13
N GLY A 196 -26.87 -32.73 -2.25
CA GLY A 196 -26.02 -33.86 -1.87
C GLY A 196 -26.13 -35.01 -2.86
N LEU A 197 -27.01 -35.98 -2.63
CA LEU A 197 -27.15 -37.17 -3.49
C LEU A 197 -27.75 -36.82 -4.86
N ARG A 198 -27.25 -37.47 -5.92
CA ARG A 198 -27.78 -37.31 -7.27
C ARG A 198 -29.22 -37.81 -7.42
N ASP A 199 -29.62 -38.76 -6.57
CA ASP A 199 -30.94 -39.38 -6.58
C ASP A 199 -32.03 -38.45 -6.00
N ASP A 200 -31.62 -37.51 -5.15
CA ASP A 200 -32.51 -36.50 -4.54
C ASP A 200 -32.67 -35.26 -5.44
N MET A 201 -32.06 -35.25 -6.63
CA MET A 201 -32.16 -34.13 -7.56
C MET A 201 -33.56 -34.04 -8.17
N ASP A 202 -34.13 -32.84 -8.12
CA ASP A 202 -35.36 -32.51 -8.81
C ASP A 202 -35.25 -31.18 -9.57
N VAL A 203 -36.02 -31.06 -10.65
CA VAL A 203 -36.07 -29.87 -11.50
C VAL A 203 -36.49 -28.64 -10.70
N GLU A 204 -37.44 -28.76 -9.76
CA GLU A 204 -37.89 -27.63 -8.95
C GLU A 204 -36.80 -27.14 -7.99
N VAL A 205 -36.08 -28.06 -7.36
CA VAL A 205 -34.96 -27.74 -6.45
C VAL A 205 -33.82 -27.07 -7.22
N LEU A 206 -33.42 -27.63 -8.37
CA LEU A 206 -32.38 -27.05 -9.23
C LEU A 206 -32.77 -25.66 -9.74
N LYS A 207 -34.05 -25.42 -10.06
CA LYS A 207 -34.56 -24.09 -10.43
C LYS A 207 -34.45 -23.09 -9.28
N LYS A 208 -34.76 -23.49 -8.04
CA LYS A 208 -34.62 -22.63 -6.85
C LYS A 208 -33.15 -22.20 -6.64
N LEU A 209 -32.20 -23.04 -7.03
CA LEU A 209 -30.77 -22.72 -7.03
C LEU A 209 -30.33 -21.84 -8.21
N GLY A 210 -31.26 -21.33 -9.01
CA GLY A 210 -30.96 -20.41 -10.13
C GLY A 210 -30.49 -21.11 -11.40
N ILE A 211 -30.63 -22.43 -11.51
CA ILE A 211 -30.27 -23.18 -12.70
C ILE A 211 -31.42 -23.10 -13.71
N SER A 212 -31.11 -22.70 -14.94
CA SER A 212 -32.10 -22.62 -16.02
C SER A 212 -32.82 -23.97 -16.24
N GLU A 213 -34.11 -23.93 -16.58
CA GLU A 213 -34.94 -25.13 -16.74
C GLU A 213 -34.34 -26.16 -17.71
N GLY A 214 -33.81 -25.70 -18.86
CA GLY A 214 -33.20 -26.58 -19.85
C GLY A 214 -31.94 -27.28 -19.32
N LYS A 215 -31.16 -26.60 -18.47
CA LYS A 215 -29.97 -27.17 -17.83
C LYS A 215 -30.36 -28.13 -16.71
N ALA A 216 -31.37 -27.79 -15.91
CA ALA A 216 -31.89 -28.65 -14.84
C ALA A 216 -32.41 -30.00 -15.36
N LYS A 217 -33.21 -30.00 -16.45
CA LYS A 217 -33.69 -31.24 -17.08
C LYS A 217 -32.55 -32.12 -17.58
N ARG A 218 -31.53 -31.52 -18.22
CA ARG A 218 -30.34 -32.25 -18.68
C ARG A 218 -29.55 -32.86 -17.52
N VAL A 219 -29.35 -32.11 -16.43
CA VAL A 219 -28.68 -32.61 -15.23
C VAL A 219 -29.43 -33.83 -14.68
N LEU A 220 -30.76 -33.77 -14.58
CA LEU A 220 -31.56 -34.89 -14.09
C LEU A 220 -31.51 -36.12 -15.00
N GLU A 221 -31.58 -35.94 -16.32
CA GLU A 221 -31.46 -37.04 -17.28
C GLU A 221 -30.09 -37.74 -17.20
N VAL A 222 -29.03 -36.97 -17.00
CA VAL A 222 -27.67 -37.49 -16.87
C VAL A 222 -27.46 -38.12 -15.49
N ALA A 223 -28.01 -37.55 -14.42
CA ALA A 223 -27.95 -38.11 -13.06
C ALA A 223 -28.50 -39.54 -13.02
N LYS A 224 -29.62 -39.82 -13.70
CA LYS A 224 -30.23 -41.15 -13.81
C LYS A 224 -29.38 -42.19 -14.55
N LYS A 225 -28.45 -41.72 -15.38
CA LYS A 225 -27.55 -42.56 -16.21
C LYS A 225 -26.10 -42.46 -15.74
N SER A 226 -25.86 -41.81 -14.59
CA SER A 226 -24.54 -41.58 -14.05
C SER A 226 -23.82 -42.90 -13.80
N ILE A 227 -22.54 -42.95 -14.14
CA ILE A 227 -21.66 -44.09 -13.83
C ILE A 227 -20.96 -43.95 -12.47
N GLY A 228 -21.26 -42.88 -11.73
CA GLY A 228 -20.63 -42.59 -10.44
C GLY A 228 -21.06 -43.55 -9.34
N ALA A 229 -20.21 -43.70 -8.33
CA ALA A 229 -20.43 -44.60 -7.20
C ALA A 229 -21.51 -44.07 -6.25
N ASP A 230 -22.19 -44.97 -5.54
CA ASP A 230 -23.07 -44.58 -4.45
C ASP A 230 -22.25 -44.09 -3.26
N LEU A 231 -22.75 -43.07 -2.58
CA LEU A 231 -22.14 -42.53 -1.36
C LEU A 231 -23.03 -42.85 -0.16
N SER A 232 -22.40 -43.07 1.00
CA SER A 232 -23.15 -43.15 2.25
C SER A 232 -23.65 -41.77 2.68
N GLU A 233 -24.68 -41.72 3.51
CA GLU A 233 -25.15 -40.45 4.10
C GLU A 233 -24.02 -39.71 4.83
N MET A 234 -23.11 -40.44 5.48
CA MET A 234 -21.98 -39.85 6.19
C MET A 234 -21.02 -39.14 5.22
N ASP A 235 -20.72 -39.77 4.08
CA ASP A 235 -19.83 -39.22 3.07
C ASP A 235 -20.45 -37.99 2.40
N VAL A 236 -21.75 -38.04 2.08
CA VAL A 236 -22.47 -36.92 1.48
C VAL A 236 -22.56 -35.74 2.43
N ARG A 237 -22.83 -35.96 3.72
CA ARG A 237 -22.83 -34.88 4.73
C ARG A 237 -21.49 -34.16 4.79
N MET A 238 -20.37 -34.88 4.64
CA MET A 238 -19.04 -34.27 4.61
C MET A 238 -18.82 -33.42 3.35
N LEU A 239 -19.27 -33.89 2.19
CA LEU A 239 -19.26 -33.13 0.93
C LEU A 239 -20.13 -31.88 1.00
N GLN A 240 -21.34 -31.98 1.56
CA GLN A 240 -22.25 -30.86 1.78
C GLN A 240 -21.63 -29.81 2.69
N LYS A 241 -21.01 -30.22 3.80
CA LYS A 241 -20.30 -29.30 4.71
C LYS A 241 -19.12 -28.60 4.01
N PHE A 242 -18.37 -29.33 3.20
CA PHE A 242 -17.27 -28.76 2.43
C PHE A 242 -17.77 -27.72 1.42
N ALA A 243 -18.85 -28.02 0.71
CA ALA A 243 -19.51 -27.10 -0.21
C ALA A 243 -20.08 -25.87 0.50
N GLY A 244 -20.68 -26.05 1.70
CA GLY A 244 -21.14 -24.96 2.55
C GLY A 244 -20.03 -23.99 2.93
N ILE A 245 -18.87 -24.49 3.38
CA ILE A 245 -17.71 -23.63 3.67
C ILE A 245 -17.24 -22.85 2.43
N TRP A 246 -17.30 -23.46 1.25
CA TRP A 246 -17.00 -22.76 0.01
C TRP A 246 -17.97 -21.60 -0.25
N LEU A 247 -19.27 -21.81 -0.03
CA LEU A 247 -20.31 -20.78 -0.18
C LEU A 247 -20.13 -19.65 0.84
N ASP A 248 -19.82 -19.97 2.09
CA ASP A 248 -19.52 -18.99 3.14
C ASP A 248 -18.32 -18.11 2.76
N LEU A 249 -17.23 -18.73 2.29
CA LEU A 249 -16.07 -17.99 1.77
C LEU A 249 -16.42 -17.14 0.56
N HIS A 250 -17.32 -17.62 -0.32
CA HIS A 250 -17.76 -16.84 -1.46
C HIS A 250 -18.57 -15.61 -1.01
N SER A 251 -19.48 -15.75 -0.04
CA SER A 251 -20.23 -14.63 0.55
C SER A 251 -19.30 -13.61 1.18
N LEU A 252 -18.38 -14.08 2.04
CA LEU A 252 -17.39 -13.21 2.70
C LEU A 252 -16.56 -12.42 1.67
N ARG A 253 -16.21 -13.03 0.53
CA ARG A 253 -15.49 -12.34 -0.55
C ARG A 253 -16.32 -11.23 -1.20
N GLN A 254 -17.64 -11.38 -1.29
CA GLN A 254 -18.53 -10.31 -1.76
C GLN A 254 -18.63 -9.18 -0.74
N GLU A 255 -18.84 -9.51 0.54
CA GLU A 255 -18.90 -8.54 1.64
C GLU A 255 -17.61 -7.71 1.74
N LEU A 256 -16.45 -8.37 1.66
CA LEU A 256 -15.14 -7.69 1.64
C LEU A 256 -14.98 -6.79 0.40
N THR A 257 -15.55 -7.18 -0.75
CA THR A 257 -15.50 -6.34 -1.96
C THR A 257 -16.27 -5.05 -1.76
N GLU A 258 -17.44 -5.10 -1.13
CA GLU A 258 -18.24 -3.93 -0.79
C GLU A 258 -17.56 -3.06 0.27
N TYR A 259 -16.99 -3.69 1.30
CA TYR A 259 -16.19 -3.01 2.31
C TYR A 259 -15.01 -2.25 1.71
N VAL A 260 -14.22 -2.91 0.85
CA VAL A 260 -13.11 -2.26 0.12
C VAL A 260 -13.62 -1.11 -0.73
N ALA A 261 -14.77 -1.26 -1.39
CA ALA A 261 -15.37 -0.18 -2.16
C ALA A 261 -15.74 1.03 -1.31
N HIS A 262 -16.26 0.82 -0.10
CA HIS A 262 -16.56 1.90 0.83
C HIS A 262 -15.29 2.60 1.31
N VAL A 263 -14.31 1.84 1.82
CA VAL A 263 -13.05 2.41 2.34
C VAL A 263 -12.26 3.14 1.25
N MET A 264 -12.21 2.59 0.04
CA MET A 264 -11.47 3.22 -1.07
C MET A 264 -12.10 4.52 -1.55
N ARG A 265 -13.42 4.68 -1.50
CA ARG A 265 -14.07 5.96 -1.83
C ARG A 265 -13.74 7.06 -0.82
N GLU A 266 -13.55 6.68 0.44
CA GLU A 266 -13.15 7.62 1.49
C GLU A 266 -11.66 7.97 1.39
N VAL A 267 -10.81 6.97 1.21
CA VAL A 267 -9.35 7.12 1.28
C VAL A 267 -8.75 7.65 -0.03
N ALA A 268 -9.22 7.16 -1.17
CA ALA A 268 -8.63 7.46 -2.47
C ALA A 268 -9.72 7.54 -3.57
N PRO A 269 -10.59 8.57 -3.51
CA PRO A 269 -11.70 8.72 -4.44
C PRO A 269 -11.25 8.93 -5.89
N ASN A 270 -10.12 9.62 -6.14
CA ASN A 270 -9.64 9.87 -7.49
C ASN A 270 -9.07 8.59 -8.13
N ILE A 271 -8.30 7.80 -7.39
CA ILE A 271 -7.84 6.48 -7.85
C ILE A 271 -9.04 5.57 -8.14
N THR A 272 -10.02 5.55 -7.22
CA THR A 272 -11.24 4.73 -7.36
C THR A 272 -12.03 5.09 -8.61
N ALA A 273 -12.15 6.38 -8.94
CA ALA A 273 -12.84 6.83 -10.15
C ALA A 273 -12.15 6.34 -11.45
N LEU A 274 -10.81 6.23 -11.45
CA LEU A 274 -10.03 5.81 -12.61
C LEU A 274 -10.05 4.30 -12.85
N VAL A 275 -9.74 3.51 -11.82
CA VAL A 275 -9.48 2.06 -11.96
C VAL A 275 -10.45 1.17 -11.20
N GLY A 276 -11.35 1.76 -10.41
CA GLY A 276 -12.23 1.05 -9.49
C GLY A 276 -11.54 0.71 -8.16
N PRO A 277 -12.33 0.32 -7.15
CA PRO A 277 -11.84 0.15 -5.78
C PRO A 277 -10.87 -1.03 -5.64
N LEU A 278 -11.16 -2.17 -6.28
CA LEU A 278 -10.32 -3.38 -6.15
C LEU A 278 -8.92 -3.18 -6.73
N LEU A 279 -8.81 -2.62 -7.94
CA LEU A 279 -7.50 -2.36 -8.55
C LEU A 279 -6.78 -1.22 -7.83
N GLY A 280 -7.50 -0.21 -7.35
CA GLY A 280 -6.95 0.85 -6.50
C GLY A 280 -6.35 0.32 -5.19
N ALA A 281 -7.11 -0.49 -4.45
CA ALA A 281 -6.63 -1.12 -3.22
C ALA A 281 -5.42 -2.03 -3.48
N ARG A 282 -5.41 -2.76 -4.60
CA ARG A 282 -4.27 -3.61 -4.97
C ARG A 282 -3.01 -2.78 -5.30
N LEU A 283 -3.16 -1.59 -5.89
CA LEU A 283 -2.06 -0.64 -6.08
C LEU A 283 -1.51 -0.12 -4.74
N LEU A 284 -2.39 0.25 -3.80
CA LEU A 284 -2.00 0.64 -2.44
C LEU A 284 -1.26 -0.51 -1.73
N SER A 285 -1.76 -1.73 -1.87
CA SER A 285 -1.16 -2.92 -1.24
C SER A 285 0.26 -3.22 -1.74
N LEU A 286 0.51 -2.97 -3.03
CA LEU A 286 1.83 -3.11 -3.65
C LEU A 286 2.78 -1.95 -3.31
N ALA A 287 2.25 -0.73 -3.15
CA ALA A 287 3.05 0.43 -2.76
C ALA A 287 3.36 0.48 -1.25
N GLY A 288 2.46 -0.04 -0.41
CA GLY A 288 2.56 -0.09 1.05
C GLY A 288 1.66 0.93 1.77
N SER A 289 1.38 2.08 1.16
CA SER A 289 0.44 3.10 1.64
C SER A 289 0.03 4.04 0.50
N LEU A 290 -0.97 4.89 0.72
CA LEU A 290 -1.34 5.97 -0.20
C LEU A 290 -0.22 7.01 -0.33
N GLU A 291 0.47 7.29 0.78
CA GLU A 291 1.61 8.20 0.82
C GLU A 291 2.75 7.71 -0.10
N GLU A 292 3.14 6.45 0.03
CA GLU A 292 4.19 5.87 -0.79
C GLU A 292 3.78 5.84 -2.26
N LEU A 293 2.52 5.49 -2.57
CA LEU A 293 2.00 5.53 -3.93
C LEU A 293 2.05 6.95 -4.55
N ALA A 294 1.79 7.99 -3.76
CA ALA A 294 1.85 9.39 -4.21
C ALA A 294 3.28 9.85 -4.57
N LYS A 295 4.29 9.31 -3.86
CA LYS A 295 5.71 9.59 -4.11
C LYS A 295 6.26 8.85 -5.34
N LEU A 296 5.64 7.73 -5.73
CA LEU A 296 6.10 6.96 -6.89
C LEU A 296 5.95 7.73 -8.22
N PRO A 297 6.92 7.57 -9.15
CA PRO A 297 6.75 8.06 -10.52
C PRO A 297 5.79 7.15 -11.30
N ALA A 298 5.19 7.70 -12.36
CA ALA A 298 4.28 6.96 -13.23
C ALA A 298 4.93 5.71 -13.85
N SER A 299 6.23 5.73 -14.13
CA SER A 299 6.98 4.58 -14.65
C SER A 299 7.01 3.41 -13.68
N THR A 300 7.11 3.66 -12.37
CA THR A 300 7.05 2.63 -11.34
C THR A 300 5.63 2.11 -11.19
N ILE A 301 4.63 3.01 -11.08
CA ILE A 301 3.21 2.64 -11.01
C ILE A 301 2.79 1.74 -12.18
N GLN A 302 3.34 2.00 -13.39
CA GLN A 302 3.07 1.19 -14.57
C GLN A 302 3.44 -0.28 -14.40
N VAL A 303 4.50 -0.59 -13.64
CA VAL A 303 5.09 -1.93 -13.53
C VAL A 303 4.95 -2.58 -12.15
N LEU A 304 4.27 -1.93 -11.20
CA LEU A 304 3.93 -2.51 -9.89
C LEU A 304 3.24 -3.87 -10.05
N GLY A 305 3.72 -4.88 -9.33
CA GLY A 305 3.27 -6.29 -9.44
C GLY A 305 3.98 -7.10 -10.54
N ALA A 306 4.91 -6.50 -11.29
CA ALA A 306 5.75 -7.19 -12.28
C ALA A 306 7.26 -7.12 -11.95
N GLU A 307 7.59 -6.92 -10.68
CA GLU A 307 8.95 -6.74 -10.15
C GLU A 307 9.88 -7.87 -10.60
N LYS A 308 9.44 -9.13 -10.46
CA LYS A 308 10.24 -10.31 -10.87
C LYS A 308 10.63 -10.26 -12.35
N ALA A 309 9.71 -9.83 -13.22
CA ALA A 309 9.98 -9.72 -14.65
C ALA A 309 10.85 -8.49 -14.97
N LEU A 310 10.61 -7.37 -14.27
CA LEU A 310 11.38 -6.13 -14.39
C LEU A 310 12.84 -6.34 -13.97
N PHE A 311 13.08 -6.87 -12.77
CA PHE A 311 14.44 -7.12 -12.26
C PHE A 311 15.19 -8.15 -13.11
N ARG A 312 14.50 -9.17 -13.64
CA ARG A 312 15.11 -10.09 -14.61
C ARG A 312 15.54 -9.36 -15.88
N ALA A 313 14.71 -8.46 -16.41
CA ALA A 313 15.05 -7.68 -17.60
C ALA A 313 16.24 -6.74 -17.33
N LEU A 314 16.25 -6.03 -16.20
CA LEU A 314 17.35 -5.15 -15.80
C LEU A 314 18.67 -5.92 -15.65
N ARG A 315 18.64 -7.11 -15.01
CA ARG A 315 19.84 -7.94 -14.82
C ARG A 315 20.38 -8.55 -16.11
N THR A 316 19.50 -8.86 -17.07
CA THR A 316 19.87 -9.54 -18.31
C THR A 316 19.98 -8.61 -19.53
N GLY A 317 19.69 -7.32 -19.38
CA GLY A 317 19.51 -6.39 -20.51
C GLY A 317 18.31 -6.75 -21.40
N GLY A 318 17.35 -7.52 -20.87
CA GLY A 318 16.17 -7.98 -21.58
C GLY A 318 15.11 -6.89 -21.76
N LYS A 319 14.03 -7.22 -22.49
CA LYS A 319 12.89 -6.30 -22.66
C LYS A 319 12.09 -6.20 -21.35
N PRO A 320 11.87 -4.99 -20.79
CA PRO A 320 11.09 -4.82 -19.56
C PRO A 320 9.61 -5.14 -19.76
N PRO A 321 8.88 -5.46 -18.68
CA PRO A 321 7.43 -5.65 -18.74
C PRO A 321 6.73 -4.35 -19.14
N LYS A 322 5.64 -4.47 -19.91
CA LYS A 322 4.86 -3.30 -20.38
C LYS A 322 3.87 -2.78 -19.36
N HIS A 323 3.46 -3.62 -18.42
CA HIS A 323 2.44 -3.35 -17.42
C HIS A 323 2.59 -4.37 -16.30
N GLY A 324 2.31 -3.96 -15.06
CA GLY A 324 2.17 -4.84 -13.91
C GLY A 324 0.69 -5.16 -13.63
N VAL A 325 0.26 -4.96 -12.39
CA VAL A 325 -1.10 -5.20 -11.90
C VAL A 325 -2.15 -4.42 -12.69
N ILE A 326 -1.79 -3.24 -13.21
CA ILE A 326 -2.68 -2.41 -14.04
C ILE A 326 -3.13 -3.11 -15.33
N PHE A 327 -2.54 -4.24 -15.71
CA PHE A 327 -3.05 -5.10 -16.78
C PHE A 327 -4.50 -5.54 -16.57
N GLN A 328 -4.97 -5.60 -15.31
CA GLN A 328 -6.34 -5.94 -14.97
C GLN A 328 -7.36 -4.87 -15.40
N PHE A 329 -6.91 -3.64 -15.71
CA PHE A 329 -7.78 -2.59 -16.23
C PHE A 329 -8.40 -3.02 -17.57
N PRO A 330 -9.73 -2.96 -17.75
CA PRO A 330 -10.42 -3.53 -18.90
C PRO A 330 -9.89 -3.07 -20.26
N GLU A 331 -9.59 -1.77 -20.40
CA GLU A 331 -9.08 -1.19 -21.64
C GLU A 331 -7.68 -1.72 -22.01
N ILE A 332 -6.86 -2.13 -21.03
CA ILE A 332 -5.56 -2.74 -21.31
C ILE A 332 -5.74 -4.22 -21.66
N ARG A 333 -6.51 -4.97 -20.85
CA ARG A 333 -6.71 -6.41 -21.05
C ARG A 333 -7.33 -6.72 -22.41
N ARG A 334 -8.36 -5.97 -22.81
CA ARG A 334 -9.10 -6.14 -24.06
C ARG A 334 -8.34 -5.63 -25.29
N SER A 335 -7.39 -4.71 -25.12
CA SER A 335 -6.67 -4.12 -26.26
C SER A 335 -5.61 -5.07 -26.87
N PRO A 336 -5.29 -4.90 -28.18
CA PRO A 336 -4.22 -5.63 -28.85
C PRO A 336 -2.83 -5.40 -28.25
N ARG A 337 -1.95 -6.40 -28.35
CA ARG A 337 -0.61 -6.43 -27.69
C ARG A 337 0.31 -5.23 -27.99
N TRP A 338 0.14 -4.58 -29.15
CA TRP A 338 0.92 -3.41 -29.56
C TRP A 338 0.38 -2.09 -29.00
N GLN A 339 -0.89 -2.04 -28.58
CA GLN A 339 -1.52 -0.86 -27.96
C GLN A 339 -1.39 -0.88 -26.43
N ARG A 340 -1.39 -2.08 -25.80
CA ARG A 340 -1.37 -2.25 -24.33
C ARG A 340 -0.35 -1.40 -23.60
N GLY A 341 0.89 -1.32 -24.10
CA GLY A 341 1.95 -0.55 -23.43
C GLY A 341 1.72 0.97 -23.46
N LYS A 342 1.08 1.49 -24.52
CA LYS A 342 0.76 2.91 -24.64
C LYS A 342 -0.39 3.29 -23.70
N ILE A 343 -1.42 2.43 -23.65
CA ILE A 343 -2.56 2.59 -22.74
C ILE A 343 -2.10 2.48 -21.28
N ALA A 344 -1.27 1.49 -20.96
CA ALA A 344 -0.69 1.31 -19.62
C ALA A 344 0.09 2.54 -19.15
N ARG A 345 0.90 3.15 -20.03
CA ARG A 345 1.62 4.38 -19.73
C ARG A 345 0.67 5.55 -19.47
N ALA A 346 -0.34 5.75 -20.33
CA ALA A 346 -1.33 6.81 -20.14
C ALA A 346 -2.10 6.66 -18.83
N LEU A 347 -2.51 5.43 -18.50
CA LEU A 347 -3.18 5.11 -17.24
C LEU A 347 -2.27 5.40 -16.04
N ALA A 348 -1.02 4.95 -16.06
CA ALA A 348 -0.08 5.15 -14.97
C ALA A 348 0.22 6.64 -14.72
N THR A 349 0.29 7.46 -15.79
CA THR A 349 0.41 8.92 -15.65
C THR A 349 -0.78 9.53 -14.93
N LYS A 350 -2.01 9.12 -15.27
CA LYS A 350 -3.22 9.62 -14.59
C LYS A 350 -3.35 9.11 -13.16
N LEU A 351 -2.96 7.86 -12.91
CA LEU A 351 -2.89 7.30 -11.55
C LEU A 351 -1.89 8.04 -10.66
N ALA A 352 -0.71 8.42 -11.18
CA ALA A 352 0.26 9.19 -10.41
C ALA A 352 -0.29 10.57 -9.99
N ILE A 353 -1.05 11.22 -10.87
CA ILE A 353 -1.72 12.49 -10.55
C ILE A 353 -2.82 12.26 -9.50
N ALA A 354 -3.68 11.26 -9.73
CA ALA A 354 -4.75 10.91 -8.80
C ALA A 354 -4.23 10.61 -7.39
N ALA A 355 -3.18 9.78 -7.28
CA ALA A 355 -2.56 9.43 -5.99
C ALA A 355 -2.04 10.65 -5.23
N ARG A 356 -1.41 11.60 -5.93
CA ARG A 356 -0.93 12.85 -5.31
C ARG A 356 -2.07 13.75 -4.86
N VAL A 357 -3.12 13.87 -5.65
CA VAL A 357 -4.27 14.69 -5.30
C VAL A 357 -5.02 14.08 -4.12
N ASP A 358 -5.23 12.76 -4.13
CA ASP A 358 -5.83 12.01 -3.01
C ASP A 358 -5.02 12.20 -1.71
N TYR A 359 -3.69 12.10 -1.76
CA TYR A 359 -2.85 12.22 -0.56
C TYR A 359 -2.66 13.66 -0.05
N PHE A 360 -2.29 14.60 -0.93
CA PHE A 360 -1.87 15.96 -0.50
C PHE A 360 -3.03 16.95 -0.37
N THR A 361 -4.13 16.76 -1.10
CA THR A 361 -5.21 17.76 -1.17
C THR A 361 -6.58 17.22 -0.80
N GLY A 362 -6.88 15.95 -1.07
CA GLY A 362 -8.20 15.35 -0.89
C GLY A 362 -9.30 15.87 -1.85
N ARG A 363 -8.98 16.78 -2.79
CA ARG A 363 -9.96 17.30 -3.74
C ARG A 363 -10.37 16.22 -4.76
N TYR A 364 -11.66 16.12 -5.06
CA TYR A 364 -12.13 15.25 -6.14
C TYR A 364 -11.95 15.90 -7.52
N ILE A 365 -11.21 15.21 -8.40
CA ILE A 365 -10.98 15.50 -9.83
C ILE A 365 -11.08 14.23 -10.70
N GLY A 366 -11.62 13.14 -10.16
CA GLY A 366 -11.63 11.82 -10.78
C GLY A 366 -12.30 11.78 -12.16
N ASP A 367 -13.41 12.49 -12.32
CA ASP A 367 -14.18 12.53 -13.57
C ASP A 367 -13.40 13.19 -14.71
N GLU A 368 -12.71 14.30 -14.40
CA GLU A 368 -11.86 15.01 -15.37
C GLU A 368 -10.68 14.14 -15.80
N LEU A 369 -10.01 13.48 -14.84
CA LEU A 369 -8.90 12.57 -15.12
C LEU A 369 -9.35 11.39 -15.97
N LYS A 370 -10.54 10.83 -15.68
CA LYS A 370 -11.13 9.71 -16.42
C LYS A 370 -11.47 10.12 -17.85
N LYS A 371 -12.08 11.29 -18.05
CA LYS A 371 -12.37 11.81 -19.39
C LYS A 371 -11.09 11.96 -20.22
N LYS A 372 -10.08 12.64 -19.68
CA LYS A 372 -8.77 12.82 -20.34
C LYS A 372 -8.07 11.48 -20.64
N LEU A 373 -8.24 10.48 -19.77
CA LEU A 373 -7.71 9.13 -20.01
C LEU A 373 -8.41 8.46 -21.19
N MET A 374 -9.74 8.49 -21.22
CA MET A 374 -10.54 7.84 -22.27
C MET A 374 -10.29 8.47 -23.64
N GLU A 375 -10.24 9.79 -23.74
CA GLU A 375 -9.85 10.51 -24.96
C GLU A 375 -8.50 10.02 -25.49
N ARG A 376 -7.50 9.92 -24.59
CA ARG A 376 -6.17 9.43 -24.96
C ARG A 376 -6.17 7.96 -25.40
N ILE A 377 -7.01 7.13 -24.79
CA ILE A 377 -7.15 5.71 -25.18
C ILE A 377 -7.75 5.60 -26.59
N GLU A 378 -8.77 6.40 -26.90
CA GLU A 378 -9.38 6.45 -28.23
C GLU A 378 -8.39 6.91 -29.29
N GLU A 379 -7.61 7.95 -29.02
CA GLU A 379 -6.52 8.39 -29.89
C GLU A 379 -5.52 7.26 -30.17
N ILE A 380 -5.10 6.52 -29.14
CA ILE A 380 -4.17 5.39 -29.30
C ILE A 380 -4.77 4.30 -30.17
N LYS A 381 -6.07 4.00 -30.01
CA LYS A 381 -6.79 3.01 -30.82
C LYS A 381 -6.85 3.44 -32.29
N LYS A 382 -7.12 4.73 -32.55
CA LYS A 382 -7.19 5.32 -33.91
C LYS A 382 -5.82 5.40 -34.59
N LEU A 383 -4.78 5.82 -33.88
CA LEU A 383 -3.43 6.01 -34.43
C LEU A 383 -2.68 4.70 -34.69
N TYR A 384 -3.00 3.62 -33.96
CA TYR A 384 -2.29 2.35 -34.06
C TYR A 384 -3.22 1.17 -34.36
N PRO A 385 -3.97 1.20 -35.48
CA PRO A 385 -4.91 0.15 -35.82
C PRO A 385 -4.20 -1.14 -36.22
N LYS A 386 -3.02 -1.05 -36.85
CA LYS A 386 -2.24 -2.19 -37.32
C LYS A 386 -1.04 -2.48 -36.40
N PRO A 387 -0.62 -3.75 -36.29
CA PRO A 387 0.60 -4.09 -35.57
C PRO A 387 1.82 -3.43 -36.23
N PRO A 388 2.84 -3.01 -35.45
CA PRO A 388 4.09 -2.53 -36.01
C PRO A 388 4.73 -3.63 -36.87
N LYS A 389 5.26 -3.26 -38.05
CA LYS A 389 5.99 -4.18 -38.92
C LYS A 389 7.09 -4.84 -38.09
N ARG A 390 7.08 -6.17 -38.01
CA ARG A 390 8.18 -6.92 -37.37
C ARG A 390 9.40 -6.73 -38.25
N GLU A 391 10.48 -6.19 -37.69
CA GLU A 391 11.80 -6.34 -38.29
C GLU A 391 12.06 -7.85 -38.43
N GLU A 392 12.23 -8.31 -39.67
CA GLU A 392 12.74 -9.65 -39.94
C GLU A 392 14.13 -9.72 -39.32
N LYS A 393 14.24 -10.41 -38.18
CA LYS A 393 15.56 -10.76 -37.67
C LYS A 393 16.22 -11.60 -38.75
N GLU A 394 17.32 -11.10 -39.33
CA GLU A 394 18.21 -11.90 -40.17
C GLU A 394 18.38 -13.26 -39.51
N LYS A 395 17.96 -14.31 -40.22
CA LYS A 395 18.18 -15.68 -39.80
C LYS A 395 19.69 -15.86 -39.70
N ARG A 396 20.26 -15.72 -38.50
CA ARG A 396 21.65 -16.13 -38.25
C ARG A 396 21.74 -17.58 -38.68
N GLU A 397 22.48 -17.83 -39.78
CA GLU A 397 22.77 -19.17 -40.26
C GLU A 397 23.26 -20.00 -39.08
N ARG A 398 22.53 -21.06 -38.76
CA ARG A 398 22.96 -22.01 -37.74
C ARG A 398 24.25 -22.65 -38.27
N LYS A 399 25.42 -22.18 -37.83
CA LYS A 399 26.68 -22.89 -38.04
C LYS A 399 26.49 -24.32 -37.52
N VAL A 400 26.40 -25.28 -38.44
CA VAL A 400 26.34 -26.70 -38.15
C VAL A 400 27.62 -27.04 -37.39
N LYS A 401 27.51 -27.27 -36.08
CA LYS A 401 28.62 -27.83 -35.29
C LYS A 401 28.89 -29.23 -35.85
N ARG A 402 29.96 -29.37 -36.64
CA ARG A 402 30.53 -30.67 -37.01
C ARG A 402 30.74 -31.47 -35.71
N ARG A 403 30.02 -32.58 -35.58
CA ARG A 403 30.16 -33.52 -34.45
C ARG A 403 31.59 -34.07 -34.47
N GLY A 404 32.43 -33.58 -33.57
CA GLY A 404 33.72 -34.20 -33.27
C GLY A 404 33.50 -35.60 -32.69
N GLY A 405 34.15 -36.60 -33.30
CA GLY A 405 34.00 -38.01 -32.93
C GLY A 405 34.38 -38.27 -31.47
N ARG A 406 33.42 -38.79 -30.70
CA ARG A 406 33.66 -39.31 -29.36
C ARG A 406 34.36 -40.68 -29.51
N ARG A 407 35.70 -40.70 -29.41
CA ARG A 407 36.46 -41.95 -29.22
C ARG A 407 36.04 -42.55 -27.86
N ARG A 408 35.25 -43.62 -27.91
CA ARG A 408 35.02 -44.52 -26.77
C ARG A 408 36.37 -45.13 -26.37
N ARG A 409 36.91 -44.76 -25.21
CA ARG A 409 37.94 -45.57 -24.54
C ARG A 409 37.21 -46.70 -23.81
N ARG A 410 37.42 -47.93 -24.29
CA ARG A 410 37.21 -49.15 -23.51
C ARG A 410 38.34 -49.23 -22.48
N ARG A 411 37.99 -49.38 -21.21
CA ARG A 411 38.61 -50.31 -20.26
C ARG A 411 37.62 -50.52 -19.13
#